data_AF-A0A2P5NX82-F1
#
_entry.id   AF-A0A2P5NX82-F1
#
_cell.length_a   1.000
_cell.length_b   1.000
_cell.length_c   1.000
_cell.angle_alpha   90.00
_cell.angle_beta   90.00
_cell.angle_gamma   90.00
#
_symmetry.space_group_name_H-M   'P 1'
#
loop_
_entity.id
_entity.type
_entity.pdbx_description
1 polymer ?
#
loop_
_entity_poly.entity_id
_entity_poly.type
_entity_poly.pdbx_seq_one_letter_code
_entity_poly.pdbx_strand_id
1 'polypeptide(L)'
;MKMKTTLWLVLLSPLLFIPSWVSADEPVMKPVIVRPHEHEKRESCRVCGMWIDEYIKSAAELTFKDGSKEYTCGVACMLREIEDAGGISEFESVKVHDWVSGKLVDAETATYVIGSKVIPDMVPNYIAFANRDEAEAFAAKEGGDVIDFNIAYEDVSPVGTTAPFRIRTAVTPGAGNFSLGMVYGYTQKDHVKAGSNSTEPYDFIHGNKAQPRTPEESQGHSQAIIANYSPTDNLALFINLPWFERRQGTLTQSQPQNLNARQIFGESVAEENGLGDITLEGRYNFWRSTRWDKFGSVLLGTTLPTGEFDGQLATTVDPLANKKLIAKAPGLQLGKETATFTGGLLYSQRWKNIWLHTSALYTVNPENDHDYAFGDVATVGLALHYTPNYDLMFGVELDTSYSQKNEDQGYKIGNTGGTVTNLAFVGDWRFLNAFGGNFKLRGSVGLPIYEDLNSKDARNARGPYQQVQLGDGFFGNLAIQWTFRDAPDY
;
A
#
# COMPACT_ATOMS: atom_id res chain seq x y z
N MET A 1 -20.04 -70.11 2.92
CA MET A 1 -19.75 -70.73 4.24
C MET A 1 -20.43 -69.90 5.34
N LYS A 2 -20.42 -70.31 6.62
CA LYS A 2 -21.31 -69.77 7.68
C LYS A 2 -20.81 -68.47 8.35
N MET A 3 -21.76 -67.58 8.70
CA MET A 3 -21.82 -66.68 9.90
C MET A 3 -20.70 -65.61 10.07
N LYS A 4 -20.87 -64.44 10.70
CA LYS A 4 -21.95 -63.72 11.46
C LYS A 4 -21.68 -62.18 11.26
N THR A 5 -22.42 -61.15 11.69
CA THR A 5 -23.58 -60.83 12.57
C THR A 5 -24.21 -59.53 12.00
N THR A 6 -25.53 -59.29 11.96
CA THR A 6 -26.44 -58.81 13.05
C THR A 6 -26.08 -57.39 13.56
N LEU A 7 -26.65 -56.30 12.98
CA LEU A 7 -27.91 -55.57 13.35
C LEU A 7 -27.58 -54.36 14.27
N TRP A 8 -28.05 -53.11 14.13
CA TRP A 8 -29.30 -52.45 13.64
C TRP A 8 -28.97 -51.24 12.69
N LEU A 9 -29.80 -50.72 11.77
CA LEU A 9 -31.14 -50.06 11.84
C LEU A 9 -31.21 -48.80 12.74
N VAL A 10 -31.79 -47.64 12.33
CA VAL A 10 -32.30 -47.20 11.01
C VAL A 10 -32.40 -45.65 10.94
N LEU A 11 -32.64 -45.07 9.74
CA LEU A 11 -32.91 -43.64 9.52
C LEU A 11 -34.20 -43.14 10.19
N LEU A 12 -34.17 -42.00 10.89
CA LEU A 12 -35.30 -41.05 10.98
C LEU A 12 -34.90 -39.70 11.59
N SER A 13 -35.73 -38.68 11.34
CA SER A 13 -35.59 -37.25 11.68
C SER A 13 -37.02 -36.65 11.74
N PRO A 14 -37.32 -35.52 12.42
CA PRO A 14 -36.59 -34.76 13.46
C PRO A 14 -37.46 -34.59 14.75
N LEU A 15 -37.14 -33.57 15.58
CA LEU A 15 -38.01 -32.85 16.55
C LEU A 15 -38.35 -33.47 17.93
N LEU A 16 -38.22 -32.62 18.97
CA LEU A 16 -38.88 -32.64 20.30
C LEU A 16 -38.60 -33.86 21.23
N PHE A 17 -37.96 -33.75 22.40
CA PHE A 17 -38.35 -32.90 23.56
C PHE A 17 -37.25 -32.72 24.63
N ILE A 18 -37.48 -31.72 25.49
CA ILE A 18 -36.67 -31.19 26.61
C ILE A 18 -36.43 -32.19 27.76
N PRO A 19 -35.26 -32.15 28.42
CA PRO A 19 -35.14 -32.32 29.88
C PRO A 19 -34.68 -31.02 30.59
N SER A 20 -34.97 -30.90 31.88
CA SER A 20 -34.99 -29.62 32.62
C SER A 20 -33.75 -29.32 33.48
N TRP A 21 -33.33 -28.05 33.46
CA TRP A 21 -32.82 -27.26 34.60
C TRP A 21 -31.79 -27.89 35.54
N VAL A 22 -30.52 -27.48 35.39
CA VAL A 22 -29.58 -27.27 36.51
C VAL A 22 -29.00 -25.87 36.34
N SER A 23 -29.01 -25.06 37.39
CA SER A 23 -28.52 -23.68 37.32
C SER A 23 -27.01 -23.61 37.18
N ALA A 24 -26.56 -22.98 36.08
CA ALA A 24 -25.42 -22.09 36.09
C ALA A 24 -25.95 -20.72 35.65
N ASP A 25 -25.51 -19.63 36.29
CA ASP A 25 -26.02 -18.31 35.94
C ASP A 25 -25.65 -17.97 34.49
N GLU A 26 -26.68 -17.81 33.64
CA GLU A 26 -26.45 -17.26 32.30
C GLU A 26 -25.80 -15.87 32.47
N PRO A 27 -24.72 -15.56 31.73
CA PRO A 27 -24.22 -14.20 31.65
C PRO A 27 -25.24 -13.39 30.87
N VAL A 28 -26.27 -12.90 31.58
CA VAL A 28 -27.25 -11.94 31.05
C VAL A 28 -26.45 -10.76 30.53
N MET A 29 -26.28 -10.69 29.22
CA MET A 29 -25.85 -9.49 28.53
C MET A 29 -26.93 -8.46 28.76
N LYS A 30 -26.84 -7.77 29.91
CA LYS A 30 -27.59 -6.56 30.20
C LYS A 30 -27.41 -5.70 28.96
N PRO A 31 -28.48 -5.36 28.21
CA PRO A 31 -28.32 -4.47 27.08
C PRO A 31 -27.71 -3.20 27.66
N VAL A 32 -26.49 -2.89 27.22
CA VAL A 32 -25.85 -1.63 27.56
C VAL A 32 -26.67 -0.59 26.81
N ILE A 33 -27.69 -0.08 27.49
CA ILE A 33 -28.41 1.11 27.06
C ILE A 33 -27.39 2.23 27.23
N VAL A 34 -26.58 2.40 26.18
CA VAL A 34 -25.84 3.61 25.90
C VAL A 34 -26.92 4.66 25.71
N ARG A 35 -27.33 5.25 26.84
CA ARG A 35 -27.91 6.59 26.83
C ARG A 35 -26.93 7.45 26.04
N PRO A 36 -27.37 8.33 25.14
CA PRO A 36 -26.53 9.41 24.70
C PRO A 36 -26.07 10.14 25.97
N HIS A 37 -24.83 9.91 26.38
CA HIS A 37 -24.11 10.97 27.04
C HIS A 37 -24.08 12.10 26.01
N GLU A 38 -24.44 13.30 26.43
CA GLU A 38 -23.90 14.48 25.79
C GLU A 38 -22.39 14.40 26.02
N HIS A 39 -21.71 13.73 25.10
CA HIS A 39 -20.26 13.75 25.01
C HIS A 39 -19.91 15.20 24.67
N GLU A 40 -19.53 15.96 25.70
CA GLU A 40 -18.80 17.19 25.52
C GLU A 40 -17.72 16.93 24.48
N LYS A 41 -17.63 17.81 23.48
CA LYS A 41 -16.82 17.59 22.28
C LYS A 41 -15.34 17.51 22.69
N ARG A 42 -14.85 16.28 22.93
CA ARG A 42 -13.47 15.99 23.32
C ARG A 42 -12.53 16.76 22.39
N GLU A 43 -11.68 17.58 22.98
CA GLU A 43 -10.82 18.45 22.20
C GLU A 43 -9.80 17.61 21.44
N SER A 44 -9.71 17.82 20.13
CA SER A 44 -8.76 17.12 19.25
C SER A 44 -7.82 18.12 18.62
N CYS A 45 -6.58 17.70 18.43
CA CYS A 45 -5.58 18.48 17.73
C CYS A 45 -6.03 18.75 16.28
N ARG A 46 -6.13 20.03 15.93
CA ARG A 46 -6.54 20.52 14.60
C ARG A 46 -5.69 19.98 13.46
N VAL A 47 -4.41 19.74 13.72
CA VAL A 47 -3.45 19.05 12.84
C VAL A 47 -3.83 17.56 12.71
N CYS A 48 -3.45 16.71 13.67
CA CYS A 48 -3.44 15.25 13.49
C CYS A 48 -4.74 14.51 13.86
N GLY A 49 -5.62 15.12 14.66
CA GLY A 49 -6.88 14.53 15.14
C GLY A 49 -6.79 13.77 16.48
N MET A 50 -5.58 13.61 17.04
CA MET A 50 -5.35 13.02 18.37
C MET A 50 -5.97 13.88 19.48
N TRP A 51 -6.44 13.26 20.57
CA TRP A 51 -7.20 13.94 21.63
C TRP A 51 -6.29 14.68 22.62
N ILE A 52 -6.55 15.94 22.93
CA ILE A 52 -5.61 16.79 23.69
C ILE A 52 -5.37 16.27 25.12
N ASP A 53 -6.39 15.70 25.75
CA ASP A 53 -6.36 15.14 27.10
C ASP A 53 -5.51 13.86 27.23
N GLU A 54 -5.21 13.17 26.13
CA GLU A 54 -4.26 12.05 26.08
C GLU A 54 -2.79 12.49 26.03
N TYR A 55 -2.51 13.76 25.65
CA TYR A 55 -1.15 14.24 25.34
C TYR A 55 -0.73 15.48 26.16
N ILE A 56 -1.32 15.66 27.35
CA ILE A 56 -1.12 16.84 28.21
C ILE A 56 0.35 17.12 28.61
N LYS A 57 1.26 16.13 28.59
CA LYS A 57 2.70 16.34 28.86
C LYS A 57 3.43 17.07 27.73
N SER A 58 2.94 16.99 26.49
CA SER A 58 3.57 17.59 25.31
C SER A 58 2.75 18.72 24.69
N ALA A 59 1.44 18.76 24.97
CA ALA A 59 0.48 19.65 24.34
C ALA A 59 0.87 21.14 24.38
N ALA A 60 0.38 21.90 23.40
CA ALA A 60 0.62 23.34 23.31
C ALA A 60 -0.68 24.13 23.09
N GLU A 61 -0.77 25.29 23.73
CA GLU A 61 -1.81 26.30 23.52
C GLU A 61 -1.35 27.34 22.51
N LEU A 62 -2.20 27.66 21.54
CA LEU A 62 -2.00 28.77 20.61
C LEU A 62 -3.17 29.75 20.76
N THR A 63 -2.88 31.03 20.99
CA THR A 63 -3.89 32.10 21.04
C THR A 63 -3.61 33.08 19.91
N PHE A 64 -4.55 33.26 18.99
CA PHE A 64 -4.44 34.17 17.84
C PHE A 64 -4.69 35.63 18.24
N LYS A 65 -4.27 36.58 17.39
CA LYS A 65 -4.50 38.04 17.58
C LYS A 65 -5.98 38.45 17.70
N ASP A 66 -6.92 37.60 17.30
CA ASP A 66 -8.37 37.83 17.45
C ASP A 66 -8.96 37.27 18.77
N GLY A 67 -8.11 36.68 19.62
CA GLY A 67 -8.48 36.05 20.87
C GLY A 67 -9.01 34.61 20.73
N SER A 68 -9.05 34.05 19.52
CA SER A 68 -9.37 32.64 19.33
C SER A 68 -8.24 31.73 19.83
N LYS A 69 -8.59 30.53 20.27
CA LYS A 69 -7.64 29.53 20.78
C LYS A 69 -7.69 28.24 19.97
N GLU A 70 -6.53 27.66 19.74
CA GLU A 70 -6.34 26.32 19.19
C GLU A 70 -5.40 25.52 20.09
N TYR A 71 -5.56 24.20 20.09
CA TYR A 71 -4.74 23.28 20.89
C TYR A 71 -4.10 22.22 19.99
N THR A 72 -2.89 21.81 20.35
CA THR A 72 -2.17 20.75 19.65
C THR A 72 -1.64 19.69 20.61
N CYS A 73 -1.59 18.43 20.18
CA CYS A 73 -1.11 17.30 20.99
C CYS A 73 0.37 17.40 21.35
N GLY A 74 1.14 18.19 20.59
CA GLY A 74 2.50 18.52 20.95
C GLY A 74 3.21 19.46 20.00
N VAL A 75 4.45 19.77 20.35
CA VAL A 75 5.29 20.82 19.76
C VAL A 75 5.42 20.70 18.24
N ALA A 76 5.52 19.48 17.68
CA ALA A 76 5.61 19.32 16.22
C ALA A 76 4.28 19.54 15.47
N CYS A 77 3.14 19.57 16.16
CA CYS A 77 1.87 20.05 15.63
C CYS A 77 1.76 21.57 15.79
N MET A 78 2.18 22.11 16.94
CA MET A 78 2.26 23.55 17.20
C MET A 78 3.07 24.28 16.12
N LEU A 79 4.29 23.80 15.82
CA LEU A 79 5.17 24.39 14.81
C LEU A 79 4.56 24.38 13.39
N ARG A 80 3.64 23.46 13.10
CA ARG A 80 2.92 23.39 11.82
C ARG A 80 1.76 24.39 11.74
N GLU A 81 0.98 24.54 12.79
CA GLU A 81 -0.03 25.63 12.85
C GLU A 81 0.65 27.00 12.78
N ILE A 82 1.87 27.14 13.30
CA ILE A 82 2.70 28.35 13.15
C ILE A 82 3.17 28.53 11.69
N GLU A 83 3.66 27.48 11.03
CA GLU A 83 4.08 27.52 9.61
C GLU A 83 2.90 27.85 8.68
N ASP A 84 1.78 27.12 8.81
CA ASP A 84 0.56 27.30 7.99
C ASP A 84 -0.14 28.66 8.27
N ALA A 85 0.05 29.27 9.44
CA ALA A 85 -0.39 30.65 9.73
C ALA A 85 0.55 31.74 9.17
N GLY A 86 1.76 31.39 8.72
CA GLY A 86 2.76 32.31 8.17
C GLY A 86 3.83 32.80 9.17
N GLY A 87 3.85 32.27 10.39
CA GLY A 87 4.87 32.56 11.41
C GLY A 87 4.32 32.87 12.81
N ILE A 88 5.20 32.81 13.82
CA ILE A 88 4.83 33.02 15.23
C ILE A 88 4.28 34.44 15.49
N SER A 89 4.60 35.39 14.60
CA SER A 89 4.10 36.76 14.64
C SER A 89 2.58 36.88 14.58
N GLU A 90 1.84 35.84 14.14
CA GLU A 90 0.38 35.88 13.97
C GLU A 90 -0.43 35.48 15.21
N PHE A 91 0.27 35.14 16.29
CA PHE A 91 -0.30 34.75 17.57
C PHE A 91 -0.16 35.89 18.60
N GLU A 92 -1.10 35.99 19.54
CA GLU A 92 -0.96 36.80 20.75
C GLU A 92 -0.05 36.10 21.76
N SER A 93 -0.15 34.77 21.88
CA SER A 93 0.84 33.95 22.57
C SER A 93 0.80 32.50 22.11
N VAL A 94 1.95 31.83 22.19
CA VAL A 94 2.12 30.39 21.98
C VAL A 94 2.80 29.80 23.22
N LYS A 95 2.26 28.72 23.77
CA LYS A 95 2.76 28.12 25.01
C LYS A 95 2.87 26.60 24.92
N VAL A 96 3.94 26.08 25.51
CA VAL A 96 4.26 24.64 25.57
C VAL A 96 4.31 24.18 27.02
N HIS A 97 3.98 22.91 27.28
CA HIS A 97 4.18 22.33 28.61
C HIS A 97 5.68 22.03 28.83
N ASP A 98 6.23 22.59 29.90
CA ASP A 98 7.54 22.21 30.42
C ASP A 98 7.52 20.76 30.94
N TRP A 99 8.40 19.92 30.40
CA TRP A 99 8.41 18.47 30.63
C TRP A 99 8.67 18.07 32.10
N VAL A 100 9.35 18.92 32.88
CA VAL A 100 9.71 18.60 34.27
C VAL A 100 8.62 19.03 35.25
N SER A 101 8.10 20.25 35.13
CA SER A 101 7.13 20.82 36.08
C SER A 101 5.67 20.79 35.62
N GLY A 102 5.40 20.43 34.36
CA GLY A 102 4.06 20.39 33.77
C GLY A 102 3.40 21.77 33.64
N LYS A 103 4.18 22.86 33.64
CA LYS A 103 3.68 24.23 33.54
C LYS A 103 3.75 24.72 32.09
N LEU A 104 2.75 25.50 31.69
CA LEU A 104 2.82 26.26 30.45
C LEU A 104 3.91 27.34 30.53
N VAL A 105 4.89 27.27 29.63
CA VAL A 105 5.91 28.28 29.39
C VAL A 105 5.78 28.85 27.98
N ASP A 106 6.36 30.02 27.74
CA ASP A 106 6.41 30.63 26.42
C ASP A 106 7.21 29.78 25.42
N ALA A 107 6.70 29.62 24.20
CA ALA A 107 7.27 28.69 23.23
C ALA A 107 8.53 29.22 22.52
N GLU A 108 8.67 30.54 22.36
CA GLU A 108 9.82 31.15 21.67
C GLU A 108 11.08 31.12 22.55
N THR A 109 10.89 31.26 23.87
CA THR A 109 11.97 31.26 24.88
C THR A 109 12.30 29.90 25.50
N ALA A 110 11.48 28.86 25.24
CA ALA A 110 11.73 27.50 25.72
C ALA A 110 12.96 26.84 25.05
N THR A 111 13.60 25.92 25.77
CA THR A 111 14.61 25.00 25.20
C THR A 111 13.94 23.69 24.80
N TYR A 112 14.36 23.08 23.69
CA TYR A 112 13.77 21.84 23.19
C TYR A 112 14.81 20.71 23.08
N VAL A 113 14.35 19.47 23.21
CA VAL A 113 15.11 18.27 22.84
C VAL A 113 14.39 17.54 21.72
N ILE A 114 15.07 17.34 20.58
CA ILE A 114 14.56 16.60 19.42
C ILE A 114 15.21 15.22 19.31
N GLY A 115 14.44 14.18 18.93
CA GLY A 115 14.99 12.88 18.57
C GLY A 115 15.46 12.01 19.74
N SER A 116 14.98 12.27 20.95
CA SER A 116 15.22 11.41 22.11
C SER A 116 14.50 10.06 21.98
N LYS A 117 14.83 9.10 22.84
CA LYS A 117 14.11 7.81 22.97
C LYS A 117 12.64 7.97 23.41
N VAL A 118 12.30 9.07 24.09
CA VAL A 118 10.95 9.33 24.58
C VAL A 118 10.17 10.09 23.51
N ILE A 119 9.08 9.51 23.05
CA ILE A 119 8.23 10.06 21.98
C ILE A 119 6.85 10.31 22.60
N PRO A 120 6.54 11.54 23.06
CA PRO A 120 5.32 11.79 23.82
C PRO A 120 4.09 11.91 22.93
N ASP A 121 4.20 12.50 21.73
CA ASP A 121 3.10 12.78 20.82
C ASP A 121 3.26 12.05 19.48
N MET A 122 4.26 12.43 18.68
CA MET A 122 4.44 11.95 17.31
C MET A 122 5.88 12.13 16.84
N VAL A 123 6.09 12.06 15.53
CA VAL A 123 7.39 11.98 14.86
C VAL A 123 7.51 13.11 13.82
N PRO A 124 8.64 13.85 13.75
CA PRO A 124 9.69 13.96 14.76
C PRO A 124 9.16 14.40 16.14
N ASN A 125 9.74 13.85 17.21
CA ASN A 125 9.43 14.19 18.59
C ASN A 125 10.25 15.39 19.08
N TYR A 126 9.58 16.38 19.67
CA TYR A 126 10.21 17.51 20.37
C TYR A 126 9.63 17.61 21.78
N ILE A 127 10.52 17.74 22.77
CA ILE A 127 10.15 17.88 24.19
C ILE A 127 10.61 19.25 24.66
N ALA A 128 9.72 20.04 25.26
CA ALA A 128 10.00 21.39 25.72
C ALA A 128 10.43 21.44 27.19
N PHE A 129 11.33 22.37 27.51
CA PHE A 129 11.89 22.60 28.84
C PHE A 129 11.96 24.08 29.15
N ALA A 130 11.58 24.44 30.38
CA ALA A 130 11.71 25.80 30.90
C ALA A 130 13.18 26.22 31.08
N ASN A 131 14.05 25.28 31.46
CA ASN A 131 15.47 25.54 31.71
C ASN A 131 16.36 24.68 30.80
N ARG A 132 17.43 25.29 30.26
CA ARG A 132 18.39 24.59 29.39
C ARG A 132 19.10 23.43 30.10
N ASP A 133 19.46 23.61 31.37
CA ASP A 133 20.15 22.59 32.18
C ASP A 133 19.30 21.31 32.31
N GLU A 134 17.97 21.44 32.36
CA GLU A 134 17.03 20.31 32.41
C GLU A 134 16.94 19.59 31.06
N ALA A 135 16.94 20.34 29.95
CA ALA A 135 17.02 19.79 28.61
C ALA A 135 18.34 19.04 28.35
N GLU A 136 19.47 19.58 28.81
CA GLU A 136 20.79 18.95 28.70
C GLU A 136 20.89 17.70 29.59
N ALA A 137 20.37 17.74 30.83
CA ALA A 137 20.29 16.57 31.70
C ALA A 137 19.38 15.46 31.13
N PHE A 138 18.27 15.84 30.50
CA PHE A 138 17.38 14.91 29.80
C PHE A 138 18.04 14.28 28.58
N ALA A 139 18.65 15.09 27.70
CA ALA A 139 19.34 14.61 26.50
C ALA A 139 20.53 13.69 26.85
N ALA A 140 21.24 13.96 27.94
CA ALA A 140 22.32 13.08 28.43
C ALA A 140 21.82 11.68 28.87
N LYS A 141 20.53 11.54 29.23
CA LYS A 141 19.89 10.28 29.66
C LYS A 141 19.17 9.58 28.49
N GLU A 142 18.30 10.30 27.80
CA GLU A 142 17.40 9.76 26.76
C GLU A 142 17.91 9.94 25.33
N GLY A 143 19.01 10.66 25.14
CA GLY A 143 19.51 11.05 23.81
C GLY A 143 18.71 12.19 23.19
N GLY A 144 19.07 12.54 21.95
CA GLY A 144 18.51 13.67 21.22
C GLY A 144 19.41 14.90 21.23
N ASP A 145 19.10 15.87 20.37
CA ASP A 145 19.82 17.14 20.27
C ASP A 145 19.10 18.23 21.06
N VAL A 146 19.83 19.04 21.84
CA VAL A 146 19.29 20.22 22.55
C VAL A 146 19.32 21.44 21.62
N ILE A 147 18.16 22.04 21.37
CA ILE A 147 17.95 23.12 20.39
C ILE A 147 17.07 24.25 20.95
N ASP A 148 17.04 25.39 20.26
CA ASP A 148 16.12 26.51 20.51
C ASP A 148 14.89 26.47 19.58
N PHE A 149 13.96 27.39 19.79
CA PHE A 149 12.75 27.54 18.97
C PHE A 149 13.04 27.79 17.49
N ASN A 150 14.07 28.59 17.14
CA ASN A 150 14.37 28.92 15.75
C ASN A 150 14.83 27.69 14.97
N ILE A 151 15.71 26.87 15.57
CA ILE A 151 16.14 25.61 14.98
C ILE A 151 14.96 24.64 14.85
N ALA A 152 14.10 24.55 15.87
CA ALA A 152 12.90 23.71 15.83
C ALA A 152 11.91 24.14 14.73
N TYR A 153 11.73 25.44 14.54
CA TYR A 153 10.89 26.00 13.49
C TYR A 153 11.52 25.87 12.09
N GLU A 154 12.85 25.97 11.95
CA GLU A 154 13.51 25.74 10.65
C GLU A 154 13.47 24.26 10.19
N ASP A 155 13.50 23.32 11.14
CA ASP A 155 13.42 21.86 10.91
C ASP A 155 12.00 21.33 10.68
N VAL A 156 10.97 22.16 10.87
CA VAL A 156 9.56 21.76 10.74
C VAL A 156 9.27 21.20 9.33
N SER A 157 8.15 20.48 9.23
CA SER A 157 7.64 19.93 7.98
C SER A 157 6.14 20.15 7.95
N PRO A 158 5.59 20.69 6.84
CA PRO A 158 4.15 20.74 6.63
C PRO A 158 3.54 19.35 6.81
N VAL A 159 4.04 18.31 6.13
CA VAL A 159 3.64 16.92 6.43
C VAL A 159 4.82 16.10 6.97
N GLY A 160 4.66 15.61 8.20
CA GLY A 160 5.69 14.86 8.95
C GLY A 160 6.12 13.53 8.35
N THR A 161 5.26 12.87 7.57
CA THR A 161 5.58 11.67 6.78
C THR A 161 4.71 11.66 5.51
N THR A 162 5.32 11.38 4.35
CA THR A 162 4.55 11.05 3.13
C THR A 162 4.77 9.58 2.76
N ALA A 163 3.80 9.01 2.05
CA ALA A 163 3.80 7.61 1.65
C ALA A 163 3.50 7.52 0.15
N PRO A 164 4.40 6.97 -0.67
CA PRO A 164 4.10 6.71 -2.08
C PRO A 164 2.91 5.74 -2.25
N PHE A 165 2.28 5.80 -3.42
CA PHE A 165 1.16 4.94 -3.81
C PHE A 165 1.67 3.70 -4.58
N ARG A 166 2.67 3.87 -5.45
CA ARG A 166 3.21 2.79 -6.29
C ARG A 166 4.46 2.15 -5.69
N ILE A 167 5.31 2.93 -5.03
CA ILE A 167 6.54 2.44 -4.37
C ILE A 167 6.36 2.32 -2.85
N ARG A 168 7.41 1.94 -2.10
CA ARG A 168 7.36 1.80 -0.62
C ARG A 168 8.23 2.86 0.06
N THR A 169 7.64 3.62 1.00
CA THR A 169 8.39 4.55 1.86
C THR A 169 9.23 3.79 2.89
N ALA A 170 10.43 4.27 3.17
CA ALA A 170 11.28 3.75 4.26
C ALA A 170 10.77 4.16 5.65
N VAL A 171 9.95 5.21 5.74
CA VAL A 171 9.50 5.78 7.01
C VAL A 171 8.63 4.78 7.78
N THR A 172 8.99 4.49 9.02
CA THR A 172 8.12 3.81 10.00
C THR A 172 7.35 4.86 10.80
N PRO A 173 6.01 4.72 10.95
CA PRO A 173 5.26 5.48 11.94
C PRO A 173 5.71 5.14 13.37
N GLY A 174 5.34 6.01 14.32
CA GLY A 174 5.60 5.77 15.74
C GLY A 174 4.80 4.59 16.32
N ALA A 175 5.26 4.05 17.44
CA ALA A 175 4.61 2.96 18.17
C ALA A 175 3.14 3.30 18.50
N GLY A 176 2.22 2.35 18.38
CA GLY A 176 0.78 2.57 18.58
C GLY A 176 0.06 3.21 17.38
N ASN A 177 0.75 3.48 16.27
CA ASN A 177 0.06 3.90 15.04
C ASN A 177 -0.69 2.74 14.38
N PHE A 178 -1.94 2.99 14.01
CA PHE A 178 -2.75 2.11 13.20
C PHE A 178 -3.40 2.88 12.05
N SER A 179 -3.58 2.23 10.90
CA SER A 179 -4.44 2.73 9.82
C SER A 179 -5.32 1.64 9.24
N LEU A 180 -6.52 2.02 8.82
CA LEU A 180 -7.43 1.21 8.02
C LEU A 180 -7.82 2.00 6.78
N GLY A 181 -7.79 1.37 5.62
CA GLY A 181 -8.15 2.01 4.37
C GLY A 181 -8.82 1.08 3.37
N MET A 182 -9.50 1.70 2.42
CA MET A 182 -10.06 1.04 1.23
C MET A 182 -9.39 1.65 0.00
N VAL A 183 -8.95 0.80 -0.92
CA VAL A 183 -8.32 1.15 -2.19
C VAL A 183 -9.18 0.65 -3.34
N TYR A 184 -9.32 1.48 -4.37
CA TYR A 184 -9.81 1.09 -5.69
C TYR A 184 -8.72 1.41 -6.73
N GLY A 185 -8.43 0.47 -7.61
CA GLY A 185 -7.51 0.63 -8.74
C GLY A 185 -8.16 0.24 -10.05
N TYR A 186 -7.77 0.92 -11.12
CA TYR A 186 -8.09 0.58 -12.51
C TYR A 186 -6.80 0.55 -13.32
N THR A 187 -6.70 -0.37 -14.27
CA THR A 187 -5.60 -0.46 -15.24
C THR A 187 -6.14 -0.96 -16.57
N GLN A 188 -5.71 -0.32 -17.65
CA GLN A 188 -6.04 -0.67 -19.02
C GLN A 188 -4.75 -0.79 -19.84
N LYS A 189 -4.68 -1.78 -20.72
CA LYS A 189 -3.68 -1.92 -21.76
C LYS A 189 -4.35 -2.32 -23.07
N ASP A 190 -3.97 -1.69 -24.16
CA ASP A 190 -4.73 -1.69 -25.42
C ASP A 190 -3.83 -1.83 -26.68
N HIS A 191 -2.50 -1.66 -26.56
CA HIS A 191 -1.59 -1.78 -27.70
C HIS A 191 -0.71 -3.03 -27.62
N VAL A 192 -0.42 -3.62 -28.78
CA VAL A 192 0.55 -4.72 -28.91
C VAL A 192 1.98 -4.19 -28.81
N LYS A 193 2.80 -4.82 -27.97
CA LYS A 193 4.24 -4.56 -27.89
C LYS A 193 5.07 -5.64 -28.61
N ALA A 194 5.89 -5.19 -29.56
CA ALA A 194 6.97 -5.97 -30.18
C ALA A 194 8.30 -5.31 -29.84
N GLY A 195 9.01 -5.86 -28.84
CA GLY A 195 10.02 -5.13 -28.08
C GLY A 195 9.39 -3.90 -27.42
N SER A 196 9.96 -2.72 -27.72
CA SER A 196 9.41 -1.41 -27.32
C SER A 196 8.48 -0.76 -28.35
N ASN A 197 8.32 -1.33 -29.55
CA ASN A 197 7.44 -0.78 -30.57
C ASN A 197 5.97 -1.06 -30.21
N SER A 198 5.14 -0.02 -30.29
CA SER A 198 3.68 -0.11 -30.16
C SER A 198 3.02 -0.36 -31.51
N THR A 199 1.92 -1.11 -31.55
CA THR A 199 1.08 -1.32 -32.73
C THR A 199 -0.36 -1.63 -32.31
N GLU A 200 -1.33 -1.08 -33.04
CA GLU A 200 -2.76 -1.41 -32.89
C GLU A 200 -3.01 -2.92 -33.05
N PRO A 201 -3.73 -3.61 -32.14
CA PRO A 201 -3.93 -5.05 -32.21
C PRO A 201 -4.58 -5.52 -33.52
N TYR A 202 -5.53 -4.73 -34.03
CA TYR A 202 -6.20 -4.99 -35.29
C TYR A 202 -5.21 -5.00 -36.47
N ASP A 203 -4.39 -3.95 -36.60
CA ASP A 203 -3.41 -3.85 -37.69
C ASP A 203 -2.30 -4.90 -37.57
N PHE A 204 -1.88 -5.23 -36.34
CA PHE A 204 -0.90 -6.28 -36.09
C PHE A 204 -1.35 -7.66 -36.61
N ILE A 205 -2.58 -8.09 -36.32
CA ILE A 205 -3.10 -9.40 -36.77
C ILE A 205 -3.50 -9.41 -38.25
N HIS A 206 -3.96 -8.29 -38.81
CA HIS A 206 -4.25 -8.18 -40.25
C HIS A 206 -2.99 -8.08 -41.10
N GLY A 207 -1.94 -7.41 -40.62
CA GLY A 207 -0.66 -7.25 -41.30
C GLY A 207 0.10 -8.57 -41.47
N ASN A 208 0.00 -9.50 -40.51
CA ASN A 208 0.67 -10.80 -40.59
C ASN A 208 -0.30 -11.98 -40.81
N LYS A 209 -0.35 -12.48 -42.05
CA LYS A 209 -1.12 -13.66 -42.45
C LYS A 209 -0.70 -14.98 -41.78
N ALA A 210 0.41 -15.03 -41.03
CA ALA A 210 0.82 -16.17 -40.23
C ALA A 210 0.48 -16.03 -38.73
N GLN A 211 0.07 -14.84 -38.27
CA GLN A 211 -0.30 -14.60 -36.87
C GLN A 211 -1.61 -15.34 -36.53
N PRO A 212 -1.64 -16.27 -35.54
CA PRO A 212 -2.84 -17.05 -35.26
C PRO A 212 -3.84 -16.32 -34.33
N ARG A 213 -3.31 -15.48 -33.42
CA ARG A 213 -4.03 -14.65 -32.45
C ARG A 213 -3.15 -13.50 -31.97
N THR A 214 -3.75 -12.46 -31.42
CA THR A 214 -3.08 -11.41 -30.64
C THR A 214 -3.97 -11.05 -29.45
N PRO A 215 -3.41 -10.76 -28.26
CA PRO A 215 -4.20 -10.06 -27.26
C PRO A 215 -4.61 -8.69 -27.81
N GLU A 216 -5.75 -8.20 -27.35
CA GLU A 216 -6.42 -7.01 -27.88
C GLU A 216 -6.54 -5.93 -26.81
N GLU A 217 -7.19 -6.26 -25.70
CA GLU A 217 -7.33 -5.37 -24.56
C GLU A 217 -7.15 -6.17 -23.27
N SER A 218 -6.56 -5.56 -22.25
CA SER A 218 -6.56 -6.07 -20.87
C SER A 218 -7.03 -4.97 -19.94
N GLN A 219 -8.20 -5.17 -19.33
CA GLN A 219 -8.76 -4.31 -18.30
C GLN A 219 -8.65 -5.02 -16.94
N GLY A 220 -8.32 -4.28 -15.90
CA GLY A 220 -8.24 -4.79 -14.54
C GLY A 220 -8.76 -3.77 -13.54
N HIS A 221 -9.76 -4.17 -12.75
CA HIS A 221 -10.18 -3.48 -11.55
C HIS A 221 -9.58 -4.21 -10.35
N SER A 222 -9.18 -3.44 -9.34
CA SER A 222 -8.77 -3.95 -8.05
C SER A 222 -9.49 -3.19 -6.94
N GLN A 223 -9.91 -3.92 -5.91
CA GLN A 223 -10.45 -3.36 -4.69
C GLN A 223 -9.68 -3.98 -3.54
N ALA A 224 -9.30 -3.21 -2.53
CA ALA A 224 -8.58 -3.77 -1.40
C ALA A 224 -8.98 -3.13 -0.08
N ILE A 225 -9.05 -3.96 0.96
CA ILE A 225 -8.98 -3.49 2.35
C ILE A 225 -7.51 -3.59 2.77
N ILE A 226 -6.96 -2.47 3.21
CA ILE A 226 -5.59 -2.37 3.72
C ILE A 226 -5.59 -1.99 5.20
N ALA A 227 -4.67 -2.56 5.98
CA ALA A 227 -4.40 -2.09 7.33
C ALA A 227 -2.89 -2.00 7.59
N ASN A 228 -2.48 -1.02 8.40
CA ASN A 228 -1.13 -0.92 8.95
C ASN A 228 -1.20 -0.91 10.47
N TYR A 229 -0.19 -1.48 11.13
CA TYR A 229 0.02 -1.35 12.57
C TYR A 229 1.51 -1.24 12.89
N SER A 230 1.89 -0.31 13.77
CA SER A 230 3.28 -0.09 14.18
C SER A 230 3.47 -0.46 15.65
N PRO A 231 3.86 -1.71 15.98
CA PRO A 231 4.10 -2.14 17.37
C PRO A 231 5.30 -1.46 18.03
N THR A 232 6.23 -0.89 17.26
CA THR A 232 7.34 -0.05 17.75
C THR A 232 7.63 1.05 16.73
N ASP A 233 8.34 2.12 17.12
CA ASP A 233 8.73 3.21 16.22
C ASP A 233 9.71 2.77 15.11
N ASN A 234 10.20 1.54 15.17
CA ASN A 234 11.14 0.95 14.22
C ASN A 234 10.51 -0.18 13.39
N LEU A 235 9.26 -0.60 13.66
CA LEU A 235 8.61 -1.71 12.96
C LEU A 235 7.19 -1.33 12.56
N ALA A 236 6.93 -1.32 11.26
CA ALA A 236 5.59 -1.20 10.70
C ALA A 236 5.19 -2.52 10.03
N LEU A 237 4.00 -3.03 10.36
CA LEU A 237 3.37 -4.19 9.76
C LEU A 237 2.23 -3.73 8.85
N PHE A 238 2.06 -4.40 7.71
CA PHE A 238 1.03 -4.09 6.71
C PHE A 238 0.34 -5.37 6.24
N ILE A 239 -0.96 -5.30 6.05
CA ILE A 239 -1.78 -6.34 5.43
C ILE A 239 -2.65 -5.74 4.32
N ASN A 240 -2.76 -6.46 3.22
CA ASN A 240 -3.55 -6.12 2.05
C ASN A 240 -4.42 -7.31 1.65
N LEU A 241 -5.75 -7.10 1.60
CA LEU A 241 -6.73 -8.08 1.17
C LEU A 241 -7.32 -7.64 -0.18
N PRO A 242 -6.74 -8.07 -1.32
CA PRO A 242 -7.23 -7.70 -2.63
C PRO A 242 -8.40 -8.56 -3.11
N TRP A 243 -9.36 -7.91 -3.74
CA TRP A 243 -10.28 -8.47 -4.73
C TRP A 243 -9.84 -7.94 -6.12
N PHE A 244 -10.06 -8.75 -7.15
CA PHE A 244 -9.79 -8.38 -8.53
C PHE A 244 -11.00 -8.70 -9.41
N GLU A 245 -11.19 -7.88 -10.45
CA GLU A 245 -11.99 -8.20 -11.63
C GLU A 245 -11.08 -7.97 -12.84
N ARG A 246 -10.90 -8.97 -13.70
CA ARG A 246 -9.97 -8.92 -14.84
C ARG A 246 -10.65 -9.38 -16.10
N ARG A 247 -10.50 -8.61 -17.17
CA ARG A 247 -11.05 -8.89 -18.50
C ARG A 247 -9.94 -8.84 -19.54
N GLN A 248 -9.83 -9.85 -20.39
CA GLN A 248 -8.89 -9.89 -21.50
C GLN A 248 -9.58 -10.21 -22.83
N GLY A 249 -9.49 -9.28 -23.78
CA GLY A 249 -9.86 -9.47 -25.17
C GLY A 249 -8.71 -10.12 -25.96
N THR A 250 -9.05 -10.92 -26.96
CA THR A 250 -8.09 -11.57 -27.87
C THR A 250 -8.70 -11.70 -29.26
N LEU A 251 -8.06 -11.06 -30.24
CA LEU A 251 -8.34 -11.26 -31.65
C LEU A 251 -7.73 -12.57 -32.12
N THR A 252 -8.49 -13.31 -32.92
CA THR A 252 -8.10 -14.60 -33.50
C THR A 252 -8.22 -14.57 -35.01
N GLN A 253 -7.35 -15.32 -35.71
CA GLN A 253 -7.33 -15.43 -37.17
C GLN A 253 -7.40 -16.90 -37.57
N SER A 254 -8.56 -17.30 -38.10
CA SER A 254 -8.84 -18.69 -38.50
C SER A 254 -7.86 -19.20 -39.55
N GLN A 255 -7.61 -20.51 -39.56
CA GLN A 255 -6.91 -21.18 -40.68
C GLN A 255 -7.87 -21.34 -41.87
N PRO A 256 -7.58 -20.77 -43.05
CA PRO A 256 -8.38 -21.02 -44.24
C PRO A 256 -8.19 -22.47 -44.70
N GLN A 257 -9.27 -23.26 -44.77
CA GLN A 257 -9.21 -24.67 -45.20
C GLN A 257 -8.80 -24.85 -46.67
N ASN A 258 -8.81 -23.77 -47.47
CA ASN A 258 -8.39 -23.75 -48.86
C ASN A 258 -7.66 -22.43 -49.17
N LEU A 259 -6.73 -22.44 -50.12
CA LEU A 259 -5.92 -21.26 -50.49
C LEU A 259 -6.73 -20.03 -50.95
N ASN A 260 -7.96 -20.25 -51.43
CA ASN A 260 -8.87 -19.20 -51.89
C ASN A 260 -9.93 -18.80 -50.84
N ALA A 261 -9.91 -19.39 -49.64
CA ALA A 261 -10.88 -19.06 -48.60
C ALA A 261 -10.53 -17.72 -47.91
N ARG A 262 -11.55 -16.88 -47.71
CA ARG A 262 -11.42 -15.57 -47.04
C ARG A 262 -10.88 -15.76 -45.62
N GLN A 263 -9.93 -14.92 -45.20
CA GLN A 263 -9.50 -14.86 -43.80
C GLN A 263 -10.69 -14.46 -42.92
N ILE A 264 -10.99 -15.29 -41.92
CA ILE A 264 -12.01 -15.01 -40.90
C ILE A 264 -11.28 -14.59 -39.63
N PHE A 265 -11.61 -13.39 -39.17
CA PHE A 265 -11.19 -12.86 -37.88
C PHE A 265 -12.35 -13.01 -36.89
N GLY A 266 -12.04 -13.24 -35.63
CA GLY A 266 -13.02 -13.38 -34.56
C GLY A 266 -12.44 -12.94 -33.22
N GLU A 267 -13.29 -12.35 -32.40
CA GLU A 267 -12.97 -11.88 -31.05
C GLU A 267 -13.28 -12.97 -30.02
N SER A 268 -12.53 -12.99 -28.93
CA SER A 268 -12.85 -13.76 -27.73
C SER A 268 -12.49 -12.96 -26.49
N VAL A 269 -13.43 -12.85 -25.55
CA VAL A 269 -13.24 -12.19 -24.25
C VAL A 269 -13.21 -13.27 -23.16
N ALA A 270 -12.28 -13.15 -22.22
CA ALA A 270 -12.21 -13.96 -21.01
C ALA A 270 -12.25 -13.04 -19.77
N GLU A 271 -12.99 -13.44 -18.74
CA GLU A 271 -13.27 -12.65 -17.55
C GLU A 271 -13.11 -13.51 -16.29
N GLU A 272 -12.43 -12.99 -15.28
CA GLU A 272 -12.21 -13.64 -13.98
C GLU A 272 -12.43 -12.63 -12.86
N ASN A 273 -13.00 -13.04 -11.73
CA ASN A 273 -13.12 -12.20 -10.55
C ASN A 273 -13.08 -13.02 -9.25
N GLY A 274 -12.59 -12.40 -8.18
CA GLY A 274 -12.47 -13.06 -6.88
C GLY A 274 -11.39 -12.42 -6.00
N LEU A 275 -11.12 -13.06 -4.86
CA LEU A 275 -9.99 -12.72 -4.01
C LEU A 275 -8.67 -12.97 -4.74
N GLY A 276 -7.69 -12.12 -4.48
CA GLY A 276 -6.29 -12.38 -4.78
C GLY A 276 -5.54 -12.95 -3.57
N ASP A 277 -4.22 -13.07 -3.73
CA ASP A 277 -3.33 -13.46 -2.63
C ASP A 277 -3.19 -12.34 -1.59
N ILE A 278 -3.54 -12.62 -0.33
CA ILE A 278 -3.39 -11.67 0.78
C ILE A 278 -1.90 -11.36 0.97
N THR A 279 -1.54 -10.08 0.96
CA THR A 279 -0.15 -9.64 1.17
C THR A 279 0.09 -9.34 2.64
N LEU A 280 1.23 -9.78 3.16
CA LEU A 280 1.74 -9.43 4.49
C LEU A 280 3.13 -8.80 4.32
N GLU A 281 3.37 -7.61 4.85
CA GLU A 281 4.68 -6.94 4.82
C GLU A 281 5.10 -6.48 6.21
N GLY A 282 6.39 -6.59 6.51
CA GLY A 282 7.07 -6.01 7.66
C GLY A 282 8.21 -5.11 7.21
N ARG A 283 8.13 -3.83 7.54
CA ARG A 283 9.17 -2.83 7.30
C ARG A 283 9.87 -2.49 8.61
N TYR A 284 11.16 -2.80 8.69
CA TYR A 284 12.00 -2.49 9.85
C TYR A 284 12.96 -1.34 9.54
N ASN A 285 12.88 -0.25 10.31
CA ASN A 285 13.81 0.86 10.26
C ASN A 285 15.08 0.52 11.04
N PHE A 286 16.17 0.25 10.32
CA PHE A 286 17.47 -0.05 10.92
C PHE A 286 18.30 1.21 11.19
N TRP A 287 17.98 2.34 10.53
CA TRP A 287 18.66 3.62 10.73
C TRP A 287 17.73 4.81 10.43
N ARG A 288 17.84 5.85 11.25
CA ARG A 288 17.27 7.19 10.98
C ARG A 288 18.14 8.28 11.57
N SER A 289 17.95 9.51 11.11
CA SER A 289 18.58 10.71 11.69
C SER A 289 17.83 11.21 12.93
N THR A 290 18.51 11.97 13.81
CA THR A 290 17.92 12.61 15.01
C THR A 290 16.75 13.54 14.66
N ARG A 291 16.81 14.21 13.49
CA ARG A 291 15.77 15.12 13.00
C ARG A 291 14.61 14.41 12.29
N TRP A 292 14.64 13.07 12.24
CA TRP A 292 13.72 12.22 11.47
C TRP A 292 13.51 12.74 10.03
N ASP A 293 14.58 13.24 9.43
CA ASP A 293 14.61 13.74 8.05
C ASP A 293 15.20 12.71 7.07
N LYS A 294 15.80 11.61 7.57
CA LYS A 294 16.42 10.54 6.77
C LYS A 294 16.14 9.18 7.40
N PHE A 295 15.85 8.18 6.56
CA PHE A 295 15.46 6.83 6.95
C PHE A 295 16.10 5.79 6.04
N GLY A 296 16.69 4.75 6.64
CA GLY A 296 17.11 3.51 5.98
C GLY A 296 16.37 2.33 6.61
N SER A 297 15.63 1.60 5.79
CA SER A 297 14.75 0.52 6.25
C SER A 297 14.84 -0.70 5.34
N VAL A 298 14.71 -1.88 5.93
CA VAL A 298 14.54 -3.15 5.19
C VAL A 298 13.06 -3.47 5.13
N LEU A 299 12.61 -4.01 3.99
CA LEU A 299 11.28 -4.56 3.81
C LEU A 299 11.41 -6.07 3.59
N LEU A 300 10.62 -6.84 4.31
CA LEU A 300 10.36 -8.25 4.06
C LEU A 300 8.85 -8.42 3.91
N GLY A 301 8.40 -9.25 2.97
CA GLY A 301 6.99 -9.52 2.76
C GLY A 301 6.74 -10.90 2.18
N THR A 302 5.54 -11.40 2.37
CA THR A 302 5.08 -12.68 1.83
C THR A 302 3.64 -12.54 1.32
N THR A 303 3.25 -13.38 0.37
CA THR A 303 1.84 -13.63 0.10
C THR A 303 1.34 -14.87 0.82
N LEU A 304 0.07 -14.86 1.21
CA LEU A 304 -0.69 -16.08 1.51
C LEU A 304 -1.39 -16.50 0.21
N PRO A 305 -1.29 -17.77 -0.23
CA PRO A 305 -1.96 -18.25 -1.44
C PRO A 305 -3.47 -18.38 -1.17
N THR A 306 -4.20 -17.30 -1.40
CA THR A 306 -5.65 -17.18 -1.15
C THR A 306 -6.43 -16.81 -2.40
N GLY A 307 -5.76 -16.37 -3.47
CA GLY A 307 -6.38 -16.16 -4.76
C GLY A 307 -6.39 -17.44 -5.60
N GLU A 308 -7.43 -17.60 -6.40
CA GLU A 308 -7.58 -18.78 -7.26
C GLU A 308 -6.53 -18.80 -8.38
N PHE A 309 -5.97 -19.99 -8.61
CA PHE A 309 -5.12 -20.31 -9.75
C PHE A 309 -5.74 -21.50 -10.49
N ASP A 310 -5.97 -21.35 -11.79
CA ASP A 310 -6.54 -22.40 -12.62
C ASP A 310 -5.42 -23.13 -13.37
N GLY A 311 -5.03 -24.30 -12.85
CA GLY A 311 -4.03 -25.18 -13.44
C GLY A 311 -4.52 -26.03 -14.62
N GLN A 312 -5.74 -25.82 -15.15
CA GLN A 312 -6.27 -26.66 -16.23
C GLN A 312 -5.40 -26.59 -17.49
N LEU A 313 -4.83 -27.73 -17.88
CA LEU A 313 -4.03 -27.87 -19.10
C LEU A 313 -4.89 -27.77 -20.37
N ALA A 314 -4.33 -27.13 -21.40
CA ALA A 314 -4.97 -26.96 -22.69
C ALA A 314 -5.41 -28.30 -23.32
N THR A 315 -6.52 -28.26 -24.07
CA THR A 315 -7.01 -29.43 -24.81
C THR A 315 -6.05 -29.87 -25.91
N THR A 316 -5.33 -28.93 -26.52
CA THR A 316 -4.31 -29.11 -27.55
C THR A 316 -2.88 -29.00 -27.01
N VAL A 317 -1.91 -29.54 -27.76
CA VAL A 317 -0.47 -29.40 -27.50
C VAL A 317 0.01 -28.06 -28.07
N ASP A 318 0.82 -27.31 -27.31
CA ASP A 318 1.48 -26.11 -27.82
C ASP A 318 2.62 -26.50 -28.80
N PRO A 319 2.64 -25.94 -30.03
CA PRO A 319 3.58 -26.35 -31.08
C PRO A 319 5.02 -25.85 -30.89
N LEU A 320 5.28 -24.99 -29.89
CA LEU A 320 6.62 -24.50 -29.56
C LEU A 320 7.19 -25.22 -28.33
N ALA A 321 6.34 -25.56 -27.35
CA ALA A 321 6.73 -26.30 -26.15
C ALA A 321 6.69 -27.84 -26.32
N ASN A 322 5.97 -28.34 -27.34
CA ASN A 322 5.71 -29.76 -27.58
C ASN A 322 5.09 -30.50 -26.38
N LYS A 323 4.29 -29.77 -25.59
CA LYS A 323 3.52 -30.28 -24.44
C LYS A 323 2.20 -29.50 -24.32
N LYS A 324 1.31 -29.95 -23.43
CA LYS A 324 0.14 -29.16 -23.03
C LYS A 324 0.58 -28.16 -21.97
N LEU A 325 0.36 -26.87 -22.22
CA LEU A 325 0.56 -25.80 -21.25
C LEU A 325 -0.76 -25.47 -20.55
N ILE A 326 -0.73 -24.71 -19.46
CA ILE A 326 -1.93 -24.21 -18.78
C ILE A 326 -2.76 -23.34 -19.73
N ALA A 327 -4.08 -23.49 -19.67
CA ALA A 327 -5.02 -22.86 -20.60
C ALA A 327 -5.36 -21.41 -20.23
N LYS A 328 -5.50 -21.11 -18.93
CA LYS A 328 -5.83 -19.75 -18.45
C LYS A 328 -4.59 -18.85 -18.55
N ALA A 329 -4.77 -17.67 -19.12
CA ALA A 329 -3.67 -16.75 -19.36
C ALA A 329 -3.08 -16.22 -18.03
N PRO A 330 -1.75 -15.97 -17.92
CA PRO A 330 -1.13 -15.54 -16.67
C PRO A 330 -1.69 -14.22 -16.11
N GLY A 331 -2.22 -13.34 -16.96
CA GLY A 331 -2.88 -12.09 -16.56
C GLY A 331 -4.27 -12.28 -15.92
N LEU A 332 -4.89 -13.46 -16.12
CA LEU A 332 -6.21 -13.80 -15.58
C LEU A 332 -6.13 -14.55 -14.23
N GLN A 333 -5.01 -15.19 -13.91
CA GLN A 333 -4.81 -15.91 -12.64
C GLN A 333 -4.90 -14.95 -11.43
N LEU A 334 -5.83 -15.21 -10.51
CA LEU A 334 -6.17 -14.28 -9.41
C LEU A 334 -5.13 -14.33 -8.28
N GLY A 335 -4.69 -15.54 -7.93
CA GLY A 335 -3.53 -15.82 -7.08
C GLY A 335 -2.50 -16.70 -7.77
N LYS A 336 -1.59 -17.28 -6.98
CA LYS A 336 -0.45 -18.09 -7.46
C LYS A 336 -0.42 -19.52 -6.93
N GLU A 337 -1.30 -19.87 -5.98
CA GLU A 337 -1.33 -21.15 -5.25
C GLU A 337 -0.08 -21.45 -4.38
N THR A 338 0.97 -20.64 -4.49
CA THR A 338 2.19 -20.73 -3.67
C THR A 338 2.54 -19.37 -3.05
N ALA A 339 3.24 -19.41 -1.90
CA ALA A 339 3.67 -18.19 -1.21
C ALA A 339 4.86 -17.54 -1.93
N THR A 340 4.74 -16.26 -2.26
CA THR A 340 5.82 -15.44 -2.82
C THR A 340 6.56 -14.71 -1.71
N PHE A 341 7.83 -14.35 -1.93
CA PHE A 341 8.66 -13.69 -0.92
C PHE A 341 9.33 -12.44 -1.48
N THR A 342 8.96 -11.28 -0.93
CA THR A 342 9.54 -9.98 -1.29
C THR A 342 10.59 -9.56 -0.25
N GLY A 343 11.77 -9.15 -0.70
CA GLY A 343 12.80 -8.58 0.16
C GLY A 343 13.47 -7.37 -0.49
N GLY A 344 13.89 -6.39 0.30
CA GLY A 344 14.66 -5.27 -0.25
C GLY A 344 14.94 -4.12 0.71
N LEU A 345 15.54 -3.07 0.15
CA LEU A 345 16.00 -1.88 0.86
C LEU A 345 15.22 -0.64 0.43
N LEU A 346 14.89 0.19 1.41
CA LEU A 346 14.16 1.43 1.26
C LEU A 346 14.98 2.57 1.85
N TYR A 347 15.06 3.69 1.12
CA TYR A 347 15.57 4.96 1.63
C TYR A 347 14.50 6.04 1.51
N SER A 348 14.45 6.97 2.46
CA SER A 348 13.59 8.15 2.35
C SER A 348 14.25 9.34 3.03
N GLN A 349 14.11 10.51 2.43
CA GLN A 349 14.71 11.76 2.89
C GLN A 349 13.76 12.94 2.71
N ARG A 350 13.79 13.87 3.65
CA ARG A 350 13.05 15.13 3.62
C ARG A 350 14.01 16.31 3.44
N TRP A 351 13.55 17.33 2.73
CA TRP A 351 14.14 18.67 2.67
C TRP A 351 13.01 19.69 2.85
N LYS A 352 12.80 20.17 4.08
CA LYS A 352 11.64 20.98 4.51
C LYS A 352 10.29 20.39 4.05
N ASN A 353 9.75 20.90 2.94
CA ASN A 353 8.47 20.56 2.33
C ASN A 353 8.57 19.65 1.09
N ILE A 354 9.76 19.14 0.77
CA ILE A 354 9.99 18.11 -0.25
C ILE A 354 10.34 16.78 0.42
N TRP A 355 9.72 15.70 -0.03
CA TRP A 355 10.07 14.32 0.32
C TRP A 355 10.59 13.57 -0.89
N LEU A 356 11.68 12.83 -0.69
CA LEU A 356 12.24 11.85 -1.60
C LEU A 356 12.04 10.46 -0.99
N HIS A 357 11.53 9.52 -1.79
CA HIS A 357 11.56 8.10 -1.46
C HIS A 357 12.24 7.31 -2.57
N THR A 358 12.96 6.26 -2.23
CA THR A 358 13.48 5.30 -3.19
C THR A 358 13.49 3.89 -2.60
N SER A 359 13.29 2.90 -3.45
CA SER A 359 13.16 1.50 -3.07
C SER A 359 13.86 0.59 -4.08
N ALA A 360 14.56 -0.43 -3.61
CA ALA A 360 15.05 -1.53 -4.42
C ALA A 360 14.53 -2.85 -3.81
N LEU A 361 13.63 -3.52 -4.52
CA LEU A 361 12.91 -4.72 -4.07
C LEU A 361 13.13 -5.88 -5.04
N TYR A 362 13.12 -7.10 -4.52
CA TYR A 362 13.11 -8.34 -5.28
C TYR A 362 12.02 -9.27 -4.74
N THR A 363 11.16 -9.79 -5.61
CA THR A 363 10.11 -10.76 -5.28
C THR A 363 10.45 -12.09 -5.94
N VAL A 364 10.72 -13.09 -5.09
CA VAL A 364 10.82 -14.50 -5.47
C VAL A 364 9.41 -15.06 -5.65
N ASN A 365 9.20 -15.73 -6.78
CA ASN A 365 7.97 -16.42 -7.14
C ASN A 365 8.29 -17.92 -7.31
N PRO A 366 8.10 -18.74 -6.27
CA PRO A 366 8.31 -20.18 -6.37
C PRO A 366 7.41 -20.85 -7.43
N GLU A 367 7.77 -22.07 -7.79
CA GLU A 367 6.90 -23.00 -8.50
C GLU A 367 5.75 -23.45 -7.58
N ASN A 368 4.59 -23.77 -8.16
CA ASN A 368 3.42 -24.30 -7.46
C ASN A 368 3.15 -25.78 -7.80
N ASP A 369 2.14 -26.38 -7.17
CA ASP A 369 1.78 -27.81 -7.31
C ASP A 369 1.27 -28.21 -8.72
N HIS A 370 1.29 -27.28 -9.69
CA HIS A 370 0.98 -27.50 -11.10
C HIS A 370 2.20 -27.39 -12.04
N ASP A 371 3.42 -27.54 -11.51
CA ASP A 371 4.69 -27.35 -12.21
C ASP A 371 4.81 -25.96 -12.88
N TYR A 372 4.16 -24.92 -12.31
CA TYR A 372 4.11 -23.58 -12.88
C TYR A 372 4.76 -22.54 -11.96
N ALA A 373 5.65 -21.72 -12.53
CA ALA A 373 6.30 -20.61 -11.84
C ALA A 373 6.02 -19.29 -12.57
N PHE A 374 5.59 -18.27 -11.82
CA PHE A 374 5.63 -16.89 -12.31
C PHE A 374 7.09 -16.41 -12.29
N GLY A 375 7.51 -15.57 -13.25
CA GLY A 375 8.86 -15.04 -13.23
C GLY A 375 9.11 -14.11 -12.03
N ASP A 376 10.23 -14.29 -11.32
CA ASP A 376 10.71 -13.35 -10.29
C ASP A 376 10.73 -11.90 -10.79
N VAL A 377 10.52 -10.94 -9.89
CA VAL A 377 10.43 -9.51 -10.22
C VAL A 377 11.44 -8.69 -9.43
N ALA A 378 12.27 -7.92 -10.13
CA ALA A 378 13.13 -6.89 -9.54
C ALA A 378 12.51 -5.50 -9.80
N THR A 379 12.31 -4.69 -8.76
CA THR A 379 11.67 -3.37 -8.87
C THR A 379 12.54 -2.29 -8.23
N VAL A 380 12.81 -1.22 -8.98
CA VAL A 380 13.46 0.00 -8.50
C VAL A 380 12.48 1.16 -8.58
N GLY A 381 12.35 1.92 -7.50
CA GLY A 381 11.39 3.01 -7.36
C GLY A 381 12.05 4.33 -6.95
N LEU A 382 11.47 5.44 -7.42
CA LEU A 382 11.84 6.82 -7.09
C LEU A 382 10.56 7.65 -6.99
N ALA A 383 10.36 8.38 -5.89
CA ALA A 383 9.23 9.29 -5.72
C ALA A 383 9.72 10.64 -5.19
N LEU A 384 9.16 11.72 -5.74
CA LEU A 384 9.33 13.09 -5.25
C LEU A 384 7.97 13.67 -4.92
N HIS A 385 7.77 14.04 -3.66
CA HIS A 385 6.55 14.67 -3.17
C HIS A 385 6.84 16.08 -2.66
N TYR A 386 5.84 16.96 -2.79
CA TYR A 386 5.83 18.33 -2.32
C TYR A 386 4.59 18.57 -1.45
N THR A 387 4.78 19.15 -0.27
CA THR A 387 3.72 19.33 0.74
C THR A 387 3.60 20.81 1.10
N PRO A 388 2.72 21.59 0.44
CA PRO A 388 2.64 23.04 0.65
C PRO A 388 2.05 23.47 2.01
N ASN A 389 1.34 22.57 2.71
CA ASN A 389 0.73 22.75 4.03
C ASN A 389 0.51 21.36 4.67
N TYR A 390 -0.09 21.26 5.87
CA TYR A 390 -0.37 19.94 6.48
C TYR A 390 -1.38 19.07 5.69
N ASP A 391 -2.24 19.69 4.89
CA ASP A 391 -3.40 19.02 4.29
C ASP A 391 -3.13 18.39 2.94
N LEU A 392 -2.19 18.95 2.18
CA LEU A 392 -1.97 18.60 0.78
C LEU A 392 -0.58 17.99 0.56
N MET A 393 -0.54 16.97 -0.28
CA MET A 393 0.67 16.46 -0.91
C MET A 393 0.42 16.37 -2.41
N PHE A 394 1.38 16.80 -3.22
CA PHE A 394 1.44 16.56 -4.66
C PHE A 394 2.73 15.82 -4.99
N GLY A 395 2.70 14.86 -5.90
CA GLY A 395 3.83 13.97 -6.13
C GLY A 395 3.99 13.48 -7.55
N VAL A 396 5.22 13.10 -7.87
CA VAL A 396 5.58 12.35 -9.08
C VAL A 396 6.29 11.07 -8.63
N GLU A 397 5.78 9.93 -9.07
CA GLU A 397 6.34 8.61 -8.81
C GLU A 397 6.82 7.95 -10.10
N LEU A 398 7.96 7.28 -10.02
CA LEU A 398 8.58 6.52 -11.09
C LEU A 398 8.97 5.14 -10.55
N ASP A 399 8.52 4.08 -11.21
CA ASP A 399 8.96 2.71 -10.92
C ASP A 399 9.37 1.98 -12.20
N THR A 400 10.51 1.30 -12.15
CA THR A 400 10.95 0.36 -13.17
C THR A 400 10.91 -1.04 -12.56
N SER A 401 10.12 -1.93 -13.16
CA SER A 401 10.14 -3.37 -12.87
C SER A 401 10.77 -4.14 -14.02
N TYR A 402 11.57 -5.15 -13.66
CA TYR A 402 12.04 -6.21 -14.55
C TYR A 402 11.48 -7.53 -14.04
N SER A 403 10.61 -8.14 -14.84
CA SER A 403 10.02 -9.45 -14.57
C SER A 403 10.69 -10.52 -15.43
N GLN A 404 11.12 -11.61 -14.81
CA GLN A 404 11.58 -12.79 -15.54
C GLN A 404 10.43 -13.43 -16.34
N LYS A 405 10.76 -14.37 -17.23
CA LYS A 405 9.73 -15.15 -17.96
C LYS A 405 9.11 -16.18 -17.01
N ASN A 406 7.80 -16.40 -17.15
CA ASN A 406 7.10 -17.48 -16.48
C ASN A 406 7.55 -18.83 -17.06
N GLU A 407 7.41 -19.89 -16.27
CA GLU A 407 7.80 -21.25 -16.63
C GLU A 407 6.64 -22.22 -16.36
N ASP A 408 6.38 -23.12 -17.31
CA ASP A 408 5.29 -24.10 -17.27
C ASP A 408 5.88 -25.48 -17.62
N GLN A 409 5.92 -26.37 -16.63
CA GLN A 409 6.56 -27.68 -16.69
C GLN A 409 8.01 -27.59 -17.21
N GLY A 410 8.79 -26.62 -16.74
CA GLY A 410 10.16 -26.38 -17.23
C GLY A 410 10.29 -25.72 -18.62
N TYR A 411 9.20 -25.19 -19.20
CA TYR A 411 9.23 -24.42 -20.46
C TYR A 411 8.99 -22.94 -20.22
N LYS A 412 10.01 -22.11 -20.51
CA LYS A 412 9.93 -20.64 -20.39
C LYS A 412 9.00 -20.04 -21.45
N ILE A 413 7.87 -19.49 -21.00
CA ILE A 413 6.80 -18.97 -21.85
C ILE A 413 7.31 -17.72 -22.58
N GLY A 414 7.27 -17.78 -23.91
CA GLY A 414 7.99 -16.84 -24.78
C GLY A 414 7.69 -15.36 -24.52
N ASN A 415 6.41 -15.02 -24.50
CA ASN A 415 5.86 -13.68 -24.33
C ASN A 415 5.38 -13.45 -22.89
N THR A 416 6.27 -13.60 -21.92
CA THR A 416 6.01 -13.27 -20.50
C THR A 416 7.20 -12.51 -19.90
N GLY A 417 6.95 -11.80 -18.81
CA GLY A 417 7.93 -10.91 -18.20
C GLY A 417 8.28 -9.71 -19.11
N GLY A 418 9.40 -9.06 -18.83
CA GLY A 418 9.89 -7.90 -19.57
C GLY A 418 10.30 -6.77 -18.64
N THR A 419 10.64 -5.61 -19.21
CA THR A 419 10.89 -4.37 -18.47
C THR A 419 9.71 -3.43 -18.65
N VAL A 420 9.25 -2.79 -17.57
CA VAL A 420 8.23 -1.73 -17.60
C VAL A 420 8.71 -0.58 -16.71
N THR A 421 8.73 0.65 -17.24
CA THR A 421 8.91 1.86 -16.44
C THR A 421 7.63 2.69 -16.48
N ASN A 422 7.02 2.92 -15.33
CA ASN A 422 5.79 3.68 -15.14
C ASN A 422 6.10 5.08 -14.60
N LEU A 423 5.35 6.08 -15.06
CA LEU A 423 5.31 7.43 -14.49
C LEU A 423 3.90 7.71 -13.95
N ALA A 424 3.79 8.22 -12.73
CA ALA A 424 2.52 8.60 -12.13
C ALA A 424 2.57 9.97 -11.47
N PHE A 425 1.44 10.67 -11.53
CA PHE A 425 1.15 11.84 -10.69
C PHE A 425 0.28 11.39 -9.53
N VAL A 426 0.57 11.90 -8.34
CA VAL A 426 -0.05 11.47 -7.07
C VAL A 426 -0.47 12.68 -6.25
N GLY A 427 -1.58 12.58 -5.53
CA GLY A 427 -2.07 13.62 -4.64
C GLY A 427 -2.73 13.04 -3.39
N ASP A 428 -2.34 13.53 -2.21
CA ASP A 428 -3.05 13.27 -0.96
C ASP A 428 -3.74 14.54 -0.47
N TRP A 429 -4.95 14.39 0.07
CA TRP A 429 -5.68 15.43 0.76
C TRP A 429 -6.24 14.92 2.09
N ARG A 430 -5.81 15.51 3.22
CA ARG A 430 -6.49 15.36 4.51
C ARG A 430 -7.76 16.21 4.50
N PHE A 431 -8.92 15.57 4.64
CA PHE A 431 -10.22 16.26 4.55
C PHE A 431 -11.03 16.26 5.85
N LEU A 432 -10.65 15.46 6.86
CA LEU A 432 -11.38 15.33 8.12
C LEU A 432 -10.49 14.81 9.26
N ASN A 433 -10.61 15.39 10.45
CA ASN A 433 -10.17 14.77 11.70
C ASN A 433 -11.39 14.21 12.46
N ALA A 434 -11.33 12.93 12.83
CA ALA A 434 -12.36 12.26 13.62
C ALA A 434 -11.83 10.97 14.27
N PHE A 435 -12.48 10.56 15.37
CA PHE A 435 -12.18 9.33 16.10
C PHE A 435 -10.73 9.21 16.63
N GLY A 436 -10.08 10.32 16.99
CA GLY A 436 -8.69 10.32 17.48
C GLY A 436 -7.62 10.30 16.39
N GLY A 437 -8.03 10.48 15.12
CA GLY A 437 -7.15 10.43 13.98
C GLY A 437 -7.63 11.29 12.81
N ASN A 438 -7.01 11.08 11.65
CA ASN A 438 -7.29 11.83 10.43
C ASN A 438 -7.66 10.90 9.26
N PHE A 439 -8.52 11.40 8.38
CA PHE A 439 -8.91 10.78 7.12
C PHE A 439 -8.20 11.48 5.96
N LYS A 440 -7.58 10.68 5.09
CA LYS A 440 -6.98 11.14 3.83
C LYS A 440 -7.68 10.51 2.65
N LEU A 441 -7.98 11.32 1.65
CA LEU A 441 -8.30 10.89 0.29
C LEU A 441 -7.00 10.95 -0.52
N ARG A 442 -6.68 9.86 -1.21
CA ARG A 442 -5.39 9.63 -1.87
C ARG A 442 -5.65 9.22 -3.31
N GLY A 443 -5.06 9.91 -4.28
CA GLY A 443 -5.27 9.65 -5.71
C GLY A 443 -3.94 9.47 -6.45
N SER A 444 -3.91 8.57 -7.43
CA SER A 444 -2.82 8.50 -8.41
C SER A 444 -3.35 8.22 -9.82
N VAL A 445 -2.66 8.75 -10.82
CA VAL A 445 -2.91 8.47 -12.24
C VAL A 445 -1.58 8.42 -12.98
N GLY A 446 -1.42 7.49 -13.91
CA GLY A 446 -0.15 7.32 -14.62
C GLY A 446 -0.21 6.35 -15.79
N LEU A 447 0.94 6.19 -16.44
CA LEU A 447 1.10 5.46 -17.69
C LEU A 447 2.52 4.87 -17.80
N PRO A 448 2.73 3.79 -18.59
CA PRO A 448 4.06 3.33 -18.92
C PRO A 448 4.77 4.34 -19.85
N ILE A 449 5.99 4.74 -19.50
CA ILE A 449 6.84 5.62 -20.33
C ILE A 449 7.93 4.85 -21.10
N TYR A 450 8.19 3.59 -20.71
CA TYR A 450 9.04 2.66 -21.42
C TYR A 450 8.58 1.23 -21.14
N GLU A 451 8.55 0.39 -22.17
CA GLU A 451 8.27 -1.04 -22.06
C GLU A 451 9.17 -1.81 -23.03
N ASP A 452 9.62 -3.00 -22.61
CA ASP A 452 10.11 -4.07 -23.49
C ASP A 452 9.50 -5.38 -23.00
N LEU A 453 8.43 -5.82 -23.67
CA LEU A 453 7.59 -6.94 -23.22
C LEU A 453 7.98 -8.28 -23.85
N ASN A 454 9.30 -8.52 -23.98
CA ASN A 454 9.85 -9.86 -24.14
C ASN A 454 9.36 -10.64 -25.38
N SER A 455 8.92 -9.94 -26.44
CA SER A 455 8.33 -10.55 -27.64
C SER A 455 9.24 -11.60 -28.27
N LYS A 456 8.67 -12.73 -28.71
CA LYS A 456 9.41 -13.88 -29.24
C LYS A 456 8.99 -14.21 -30.66
N ASP A 457 9.95 -14.21 -31.59
CA ASP A 457 9.77 -14.76 -32.92
C ASP A 457 9.49 -16.28 -32.87
N ALA A 458 8.51 -16.71 -33.65
CA ALA A 458 8.04 -18.07 -33.74
C ALA A 458 7.71 -18.41 -35.20
N ARG A 459 7.43 -19.69 -35.49
CA ARG A 459 7.08 -20.14 -36.84
C ARG A 459 6.00 -21.21 -36.82
N ASN A 460 5.04 -21.11 -37.73
CA ASN A 460 4.02 -22.13 -37.95
C ASN A 460 3.90 -22.43 -39.46
N ALA A 461 2.96 -23.30 -39.83
CA ALA A 461 2.77 -23.73 -41.23
C ALA A 461 2.42 -22.60 -42.22
N ARG A 462 1.95 -21.44 -41.74
CA ARG A 462 1.62 -20.25 -42.56
C ARG A 462 2.80 -19.29 -42.73
N GLY A 463 3.83 -19.37 -41.87
CA GLY A 463 4.98 -18.47 -41.92
C GLY A 463 5.58 -18.12 -40.54
N PRO A 464 6.49 -17.13 -40.48
CA PRO A 464 6.96 -16.54 -39.23
C PRO A 464 5.88 -15.68 -38.58
N TYR A 465 5.78 -15.73 -37.26
CA TYR A 465 4.82 -14.96 -36.46
C TYR A 465 5.43 -14.59 -35.11
N GLN A 466 4.81 -13.69 -34.34
CA GLN A 466 5.38 -13.25 -33.07
C GLN A 466 4.45 -13.56 -31.89
N GLN A 467 5.03 -14.02 -30.80
CA GLN A 467 4.37 -14.02 -29.50
C GLN A 467 4.63 -12.65 -28.84
N VAL A 468 3.56 -11.97 -28.44
CA VAL A 468 3.57 -10.56 -27.98
C VAL A 468 2.74 -10.41 -26.70
N GLN A 469 2.85 -9.26 -26.04
CA GLN A 469 2.04 -8.87 -24.88
C GLN A 469 1.39 -7.50 -25.13
N LEU A 470 0.42 -7.14 -24.29
CA LEU A 470 -0.16 -5.79 -24.29
C LEU A 470 0.66 -4.83 -23.42
N GLY A 471 0.79 -3.61 -23.92
CA GLY A 471 1.43 -2.46 -23.30
C GLY A 471 0.59 -1.19 -23.53
N ASP A 472 1.24 -0.04 -23.35
CA ASP A 472 0.62 1.28 -23.33
C ASP A 472 -0.59 1.34 -22.38
N GLY A 473 -1.65 2.05 -22.76
CA GLY A 473 -2.79 2.35 -21.88
C GLY A 473 -2.42 3.21 -20.67
N PHE A 474 -3.14 3.04 -19.57
CA PHE A 474 -2.99 3.83 -18.35
C PHE A 474 -3.47 3.09 -17.09
N PHE A 475 -3.15 3.63 -15.93
CA PHE A 475 -3.69 3.20 -14.64
C PHE A 475 -4.12 4.40 -13.79
N GLY A 476 -5.02 4.16 -12.84
CA GLY A 476 -5.38 5.12 -11.82
C GLY A 476 -5.83 4.42 -10.54
N ASN A 477 -5.52 5.01 -9.39
CA ASN A 477 -5.93 4.47 -8.09
C ASN A 477 -6.52 5.58 -7.22
N LEU A 478 -7.47 5.21 -6.37
CA LEU A 478 -8.09 6.06 -5.36
C LEU A 478 -8.13 5.28 -4.04
N ALA A 479 -7.73 5.90 -2.93
CA ALA A 479 -7.82 5.32 -1.61
C ALA A 479 -8.41 6.31 -0.61
N ILE A 480 -9.24 5.81 0.29
CA ILE A 480 -9.62 6.48 1.53
C ILE A 480 -8.95 5.75 2.69
N GLN A 481 -8.23 6.49 3.54
CA GLN A 481 -7.49 5.92 4.66
C GLN A 481 -7.76 6.74 5.93
N TRP A 482 -8.21 6.07 6.99
CA TRP A 482 -8.22 6.60 8.35
C TRP A 482 -6.94 6.16 9.07
N THR A 483 -6.32 7.06 9.82
CA THR A 483 -5.08 6.80 10.55
C THR A 483 -5.15 7.44 11.94
N PHE A 484 -4.88 6.66 13.00
CA PHE A 484 -4.81 7.13 14.38
C PHE A 484 -3.50 6.70 15.05
N ARG A 485 -3.26 7.18 16.28
CA ARG A 485 -2.18 6.70 17.14
C ARG A 485 -2.69 6.56 18.58
N ASP A 486 -2.48 5.41 19.20
CA ASP A 486 -2.63 5.25 20.65
C ASP A 486 -1.65 6.18 21.40
N ALA A 487 -2.08 6.68 22.55
CA ALA A 487 -1.21 7.45 23.44
C ALA A 487 -0.14 6.54 24.07
N PRO A 488 1.11 7.01 24.23
CA PRO A 488 2.16 6.24 24.89
C PRO A 488 1.97 6.23 26.42
N ASP A 489 2.33 5.12 27.06
CA ASP A 489 2.43 5.05 28.53
C ASP A 489 3.61 5.93 29.02
N TYR A 490 3.36 6.79 30.02
CA TYR A 490 4.20 7.94 30.41
C TYR A 490 4.92 7.87 31.78
#